data_AF-A0A9W9HCM9-F1
#
_entry.id   AF-A0A9W9HCM9-F1
#
_cell.length_a   1.000
_cell.length_b   1.000
_cell.length_c   1.000
_cell.angle_alpha   90.00
_cell.angle_beta   90.00
_cell.angle_gamma   90.00
#
_symmetry.space_group_name_H-M   'P 1'
#
loop_
_entity.id
_entity.type
_entity.pdbx_description
1 polymer ?
#
loop_
_entity_poly.entity_id
_entity_poly.type
_entity_poly.pdbx_seq_one_letter_code
_entity_poly.pdbx_strand_id
1 'polypeptide(L)'
;MSYADAAAKGPKQSPEEARAPPMGGVYHDESESTASLIDVDGPHVQTVEPEFLEQDVQTTTQAERIEREAEEKEKRKREEEEQKRAKASKSKKSSGICENSSNPVFLANAAIATVIGAGLGFGAYKQHARGNLSWELVGLSAGAVGVFGAVDYFVSKWFLQNKFPPK
;
A
#
# COMPACT_ATOMS: atom_id res chain seq x y z
N MET A 1 23.90 2.53 -29.60
CA MET A 1 24.17 1.12 -29.24
C MET A 1 22.84 0.47 -28.92
N SER A 2 22.42 -0.53 -29.70
CA SER A 2 21.13 -1.23 -29.49
C SER A 2 21.34 -2.45 -28.59
N TYR A 3 20.38 -2.74 -27.71
CA TYR A 3 20.37 -3.94 -26.88
C TYR A 3 20.41 -5.23 -27.71
N ALA A 4 19.83 -5.21 -28.91
CA ALA A 4 19.81 -6.34 -29.82
C ALA A 4 21.22 -6.71 -30.32
N ASP A 5 22.06 -5.71 -30.62
CA ASP A 5 23.44 -5.93 -31.10
C ASP A 5 24.36 -6.47 -30.02
N ALA A 6 24.08 -6.17 -28.75
CA ALA A 6 24.83 -6.71 -27.61
C ALA A 6 24.46 -8.18 -27.34
N ALA A 7 23.18 -8.52 -27.44
CA ALA A 7 22.69 -9.90 -27.25
C ALA A 7 23.16 -10.85 -28.36
N ALA A 8 23.27 -10.37 -29.61
CA ALA A 8 23.70 -11.17 -30.75
C ALA A 8 25.19 -11.57 -30.73
N LYS A 9 26.00 -10.96 -29.85
CA LYS A 9 27.44 -11.26 -29.70
C LYS A 9 27.74 -12.34 -28.66
N GLY A 10 26.72 -12.88 -28.00
CA GLY A 10 26.88 -13.97 -27.04
C GLY A 10 27.30 -15.29 -27.68
N PRO A 11 27.84 -16.24 -26.90
CA PRO A 11 28.10 -17.59 -27.37
C PRO A 11 26.81 -18.23 -27.88
N LYS A 12 26.86 -18.88 -29.05
CA LYS A 12 25.72 -19.59 -29.63
C LYS A 12 25.39 -20.80 -28.74
N GLN A 13 24.13 -20.93 -28.36
CA GLN A 13 23.63 -22.08 -27.57
C GLN A 13 23.89 -23.39 -28.33
N SER A 14 24.36 -24.41 -27.62
CA SER A 14 24.55 -25.73 -28.23
C SER A 14 23.18 -26.36 -28.57
N PRO A 15 23.12 -27.26 -29.57
CA PRO A 15 21.85 -27.93 -29.92
C PRO A 15 21.26 -28.76 -28.78
N GLU A 16 22.09 -29.16 -27.81
CA GLU A 16 21.66 -29.90 -26.61
C GLU A 16 20.99 -28.97 -25.59
N GLU A 17 21.52 -27.76 -25.36
CA GLU A 17 20.90 -26.76 -24.49
C GLU A 17 19.63 -26.16 -25.10
N ALA A 18 19.49 -26.16 -26.42
CA ALA A 18 18.27 -25.70 -27.10
C ALA A 18 17.12 -26.72 -26.98
N ARG A 19 17.40 -27.95 -26.51
CA ARG A 19 16.39 -28.99 -26.36
C ARG A 19 15.52 -28.71 -25.13
N ALA A 20 14.21 -28.75 -25.31
CA ALA A 20 13.27 -28.67 -24.19
C ALA A 20 13.49 -29.84 -23.21
N PRO A 21 13.42 -29.61 -21.89
CA PRO A 21 13.51 -30.67 -20.90
C PRO A 21 12.38 -31.70 -21.10
N PRO A 22 12.63 -32.99 -20.79
CA PRO A 22 11.60 -34.02 -20.89
C PRO A 22 10.44 -33.71 -19.93
N MET A 23 9.21 -33.80 -20.43
CA MET A 23 8.01 -33.63 -19.62
C MET A 23 7.84 -34.85 -18.71
N GLY A 24 7.55 -34.65 -17.43
CA GLY A 24 7.21 -35.74 -16.51
C GLY A 24 5.92 -36.44 -16.93
N GLY A 25 5.88 -37.77 -16.84
CA GLY A 25 4.68 -38.55 -17.14
C GLY A 25 3.58 -38.37 -16.07
N VAL A 26 2.32 -38.47 -16.50
CA VAL A 26 1.15 -38.46 -15.60
C VAL A 26 0.89 -39.89 -15.12
N TYR A 27 0.79 -40.09 -13.81
CA TYR A 27 0.41 -41.37 -13.21
C TYR A 27 -1.11 -41.55 -13.36
N HIS A 28 -1.56 -42.65 -13.97
CA HIS A 28 -2.98 -43.01 -14.07
C HIS A 28 -3.24 -44.14 -13.07
N ASP A 29 -3.97 -43.82 -12.00
CA ASP A 29 -4.52 -44.84 -11.10
C ASP A 29 -5.96 -45.12 -11.53
N GLU A 30 -6.18 -46.28 -12.14
CA GLU A 30 -7.47 -46.74 -12.66
C GLU A 30 -8.44 -47.21 -11.56
N SER A 31 -8.07 -47.06 -10.28
CA SER A 31 -8.84 -47.56 -9.13
C SER A 31 -10.00 -46.65 -8.69
N GLU A 32 -10.15 -45.45 -9.25
CA GLU A 32 -11.17 -44.46 -8.85
C GLU A 32 -12.33 -44.31 -9.86
N SER A 33 -12.68 -45.40 -10.55
CA SER A 33 -13.76 -45.38 -11.55
C SER A 33 -15.14 -45.15 -10.88
N THR A 34 -15.71 -43.96 -11.06
CA THR A 34 -17.02 -43.51 -10.54
C THR A 34 -18.25 -44.19 -11.16
N ALA A 35 -18.04 -45.27 -11.91
CA ALA A 35 -19.04 -45.93 -12.74
C ALA A 35 -20.12 -46.73 -11.98
N SER A 36 -19.99 -46.91 -10.66
CA SER A 36 -20.94 -47.68 -9.83
C SER A 36 -21.79 -46.83 -8.88
N LEU A 37 -22.05 -45.56 -9.21
CA LEU A 37 -22.96 -44.70 -8.44
C LEU A 37 -24.43 -44.91 -8.88
N ILE A 38 -24.94 -46.14 -8.74
CA ILE A 38 -26.37 -46.44 -8.86
C ILE A 38 -27.02 -46.09 -7.52
N ASP A 39 -27.46 -44.84 -7.40
CA ASP A 39 -28.70 -44.40 -6.73
C ASP A 39 -28.88 -42.90 -7.00
N VAL A 40 -29.38 -42.57 -8.19
CA VAL A 40 -29.61 -41.18 -8.65
C VAL A 40 -31.11 -40.94 -8.94
N ASP A 41 -31.99 -41.86 -8.57
CA ASP A 41 -33.43 -41.74 -8.84
C ASP A 41 -34.28 -41.77 -7.56
N GLY A 42 -33.96 -40.87 -6.62
CA GLY A 42 -34.97 -40.36 -5.71
C GLY A 42 -35.73 -39.23 -6.41
N PRO A 43 -37.08 -39.24 -6.51
CA PRO A 43 -37.84 -38.11 -7.05
C PRO A 43 -37.80 -36.94 -6.06
N HIS A 44 -36.64 -36.30 -5.92
CA HIS A 44 -36.48 -35.10 -5.11
C HIS A 44 -36.94 -33.91 -5.94
N VAL A 45 -38.25 -33.70 -5.98
CA VAL A 45 -38.83 -32.50 -6.59
C VAL A 45 -38.65 -31.35 -5.60
N GLN A 46 -37.62 -30.52 -5.83
CA GLN A 46 -37.51 -29.25 -5.14
C GLN A 46 -38.56 -28.30 -5.72
N THR A 47 -39.66 -28.09 -5.00
CA THR A 47 -40.66 -27.09 -5.36
C THR A 47 -40.11 -25.72 -5.03
N VAL A 48 -40.02 -24.87 -6.04
CA VAL A 48 -39.67 -23.45 -5.89
C VAL A 48 -40.89 -22.69 -5.37
N GLU A 49 -40.67 -21.67 -4.54
CA GLU A 49 -41.74 -20.80 -4.05
C GLU A 49 -42.48 -20.13 -5.22
N PRO A 50 -43.82 -19.97 -5.15
CA PRO A 50 -44.62 -19.40 -6.24
C PRO A 50 -44.24 -17.95 -6.57
N GLU A 51 -43.63 -17.23 -5.63
CA GLU A 51 -43.19 -15.84 -5.78
C GLU A 51 -41.75 -15.69 -6.31
N PHE A 52 -41.06 -16.78 -6.62
CA PHE A 52 -39.67 -16.75 -7.09
C PHE A 52 -39.46 -15.87 -8.34
N LEU A 53 -40.46 -15.78 -9.22
CA LEU A 53 -40.41 -14.93 -10.40
C LEU A 53 -40.58 -13.44 -10.08
N GLU A 54 -41.19 -13.11 -8.93
CA GLU A 54 -41.44 -11.73 -8.48
C GLU A 54 -40.29 -11.17 -7.62
N GLN A 55 -39.38 -12.02 -7.13
CA GLN A 55 -38.22 -11.60 -6.36
C GLN A 55 -37.16 -10.90 -7.25
N ASP A 56 -36.66 -9.75 -6.78
CA ASP A 56 -35.54 -9.02 -7.40
C ASP A 56 -34.22 -9.80 -7.38
N VAL A 57 -34.06 -10.71 -6.41
CA VAL A 57 -32.85 -11.53 -6.23
C VAL A 57 -33.24 -13.00 -6.16
N GLN A 58 -33.07 -13.70 -7.28
CA GLN A 58 -33.57 -15.07 -7.45
C GLN A 58 -32.54 -16.14 -7.10
N THR A 59 -31.27 -15.76 -6.95
CA THR A 59 -30.18 -16.70 -6.69
C THR A 59 -29.30 -16.23 -5.55
N THR A 60 -28.76 -17.18 -4.79
CA THR A 60 -27.81 -16.91 -3.70
C THR A 60 -26.55 -16.21 -4.21
N THR A 61 -26.10 -16.52 -5.43
CA THR A 61 -24.95 -15.86 -6.07
C THR A 61 -25.23 -14.41 -6.45
N GLN A 62 -26.47 -14.08 -6.83
CA GLN A 62 -26.88 -12.70 -7.11
C GLN A 62 -26.99 -11.89 -5.80
N ALA A 63 -27.48 -12.50 -4.72
CA ALA A 63 -27.49 -11.89 -3.39
C ALA A 63 -26.06 -11.54 -2.93
N GLU A 64 -25.14 -12.51 -3.03
CA GLU A 64 -23.73 -12.33 -2.64
C GLU A 64 -23.02 -11.24 -3.47
N ARG A 65 -23.36 -11.13 -4.77
CA ARG A 65 -22.85 -10.06 -5.63
C ARG A 65 -23.32 -8.68 -5.15
N ILE A 66 -24.59 -8.55 -4.81
CA ILE A 66 -25.17 -7.28 -4.34
C ILE A 66 -24.54 -6.85 -3.02
N GLU A 67 -24.35 -7.79 -2.09
CA GLU A 67 -23.71 -7.52 -0.80
C GLU A 67 -22.26 -7.05 -0.99
N ARG A 68 -21.49 -7.73 -1.86
CA ARG A 68 -20.11 -7.35 -2.18
C ARG A 68 -20.03 -5.97 -2.83
N GLU A 69 -20.90 -5.68 -3.80
CA GLU A 69 -20.96 -4.36 -4.43
C GLU A 69 -21.38 -3.26 -3.45
N ALA A 70 -22.25 -3.56 -2.49
CA ALA A 70 -22.63 -2.62 -1.43
C ALA A 70 -21.45 -2.34 -0.48
N GLU A 71 -20.72 -3.37 -0.06
CA GLU A 71 -19.53 -3.24 0.79
C GLU A 71 -18.41 -2.46 0.09
N GLU A 72 -18.16 -2.74 -1.20
CA GLU A 72 -17.19 -1.98 -2.00
C GLU A 72 -17.59 -0.52 -2.18
N LYS A 73 -18.89 -0.25 -2.42
CA LYS A 73 -19.42 1.13 -2.48
C LYS A 73 -19.24 1.84 -1.15
N GLU A 74 -19.45 1.16 -0.03
CA GLU A 74 -19.27 1.75 1.30
C GLU A 74 -17.80 2.03 1.60
N LYS A 75 -16.90 1.08 1.30
CA LYS A 75 -15.44 1.27 1.41
C LYS A 75 -14.96 2.46 0.59
N ARG A 76 -15.38 2.54 -0.68
CA ARG A 76 -15.05 3.68 -1.54
C ARG A 76 -15.58 5.01 -0.98
N LYS A 77 -16.80 5.05 -0.46
CA LYS A 77 -17.34 6.26 0.19
C LYS A 77 -16.51 6.66 1.40
N ARG A 78 -16.14 5.71 2.26
CA ARG A 78 -15.28 5.96 3.44
C ARG A 78 -13.91 6.48 3.02
N GLU A 79 -13.27 5.87 2.03
CA GLU A 79 -11.98 6.34 1.49
C GLU A 79 -12.09 7.73 0.88
N GLU A 80 -13.15 8.04 0.13
CA GLU A 80 -13.38 9.37 -0.43
C GLU A 80 -13.62 10.42 0.68
N GLU A 81 -14.35 10.08 1.73
CA GLU A 81 -14.55 10.94 2.90
C GLU A 81 -13.25 11.18 3.67
N GLU A 82 -12.44 10.14 3.89
CA GLU A 82 -11.12 10.25 4.50
C GLU A 82 -10.19 11.11 3.66
N GLN A 83 -10.18 10.92 2.34
CA GLN A 83 -9.40 11.76 1.43
C GLN A 83 -9.88 13.21 1.44
N LYS A 84 -11.19 13.46 1.46
CA LYS A 84 -11.74 14.82 1.57
C LYS A 84 -11.37 15.46 2.91
N ARG A 85 -11.47 14.72 4.01
CA ARG A 85 -11.04 15.16 5.35
C ARG A 85 -9.54 15.45 5.41
N ALA A 86 -8.71 14.60 4.82
CA ALA A 86 -7.27 14.79 4.72
C ALA A 86 -6.91 16.00 3.85
N LYS A 87 -7.61 16.21 2.73
CA LYS A 87 -7.42 17.40 1.87
C LYS A 87 -7.86 18.68 2.59
N ALA A 88 -8.98 18.65 3.32
CA ALA A 88 -9.47 19.78 4.09
C ALA A 88 -8.59 20.11 5.30
N SER A 89 -8.06 19.11 5.99
CA SER A 89 -7.11 19.34 7.09
C SER A 89 -5.77 19.86 6.57
N LYS A 90 -5.30 19.35 5.41
CA LYS A 90 -4.09 19.84 4.74
C LYS A 90 -4.26 21.29 4.26
N SER A 91 -5.42 21.65 3.69
CA SER A 91 -5.68 23.03 3.26
C SER A 91 -5.73 24.01 4.44
N LYS A 92 -6.41 23.66 5.53
CA LYS A 92 -6.42 24.44 6.78
C LYS A 92 -5.02 24.58 7.40
N LYS A 93 -4.23 23.51 7.36
CA LYS A 93 -2.85 23.55 7.87
C LYS A 93 -1.95 24.39 6.97
N SER A 94 -2.14 24.34 5.66
CA SER A 94 -1.40 25.19 4.73
C SER A 94 -1.78 26.67 4.83
N SER A 95 -3.06 26.99 5.08
CA SER A 95 -3.48 28.38 5.26
C SER A 95 -2.87 28.98 6.53
N GLY A 96 -2.90 28.27 7.66
CA GLY A 96 -2.28 28.75 8.90
C GLY A 96 -0.74 28.89 8.81
N ILE A 97 -0.08 28.04 8.02
CA ILE A 97 1.36 28.20 7.74
C ILE A 97 1.61 29.43 6.85
N CYS A 98 0.76 29.68 5.87
CA CYS A 98 0.90 30.81 4.95
C CYS A 98 0.60 32.15 5.65
N GLU A 99 -0.42 32.18 6.51
CA GLU A 99 -0.79 33.35 7.34
C GLU A 99 0.32 33.74 8.32
N ASN A 100 1.06 32.74 8.81
CA ASN A 100 2.18 32.95 9.73
C ASN A 100 3.55 32.83 9.05
N SER A 101 3.60 32.88 7.72
CA SER A 101 4.84 32.82 6.93
C SER A 101 5.77 34.01 7.17
N SER A 102 5.27 35.11 7.74
CA SER A 102 6.07 36.26 8.16
C SER A 102 6.70 36.11 9.55
N ASN A 103 6.40 35.04 10.29
CA ASN A 103 6.89 34.83 11.65
C ASN A 103 8.28 34.19 11.63
N PRO A 104 9.31 34.86 12.18
CA PRO A 104 10.68 34.38 12.11
C PRO A 104 10.89 33.02 12.77
N VAL A 105 10.09 32.66 13.78
CA VAL A 105 10.16 31.35 14.45
C VAL A 105 9.79 30.23 13.46
N PHE A 106 8.79 30.44 12.62
CA PHE A 106 8.33 29.43 11.66
C PHE A 106 9.30 29.26 10.51
N LEU A 107 9.88 30.37 10.00
CA LEU A 107 10.95 30.31 8.99
C LEU A 107 12.20 29.60 9.52
N ALA A 108 12.63 29.93 10.74
CA ALA A 108 13.80 29.32 11.35
C ALA A 108 13.61 27.81 11.55
N ASN A 109 12.47 27.38 12.09
CA ASN A 109 12.18 25.96 12.31
C ASN A 109 12.06 25.21 10.97
N ALA A 110 11.46 25.83 9.94
CA ALA A 110 11.41 25.24 8.60
C ALA A 110 12.81 25.07 7.98
N ALA A 111 13.69 26.08 8.13
CA ALA A 111 15.07 25.98 7.67
C ALA A 111 15.84 24.87 8.40
N ILE A 112 15.73 24.82 9.73
CA ILE A 112 16.36 23.78 10.55
C ILE A 112 15.86 22.39 10.15
N ALA A 113 14.54 22.21 10.00
CA ALA A 113 13.95 20.95 9.59
C ALA A 113 14.44 20.51 8.19
N THR A 114 14.61 21.46 7.27
CA THR A 114 15.12 21.19 5.92
C THR A 114 16.58 20.73 5.96
N VAL A 115 17.42 21.39 6.76
CA VAL A 115 18.84 21.01 6.93
C VAL A 115 18.96 19.63 7.59
N ILE A 116 18.21 19.37 8.66
CA ILE A 116 18.19 18.09 9.35
C ILE A 116 17.70 16.98 8.40
N GLY A 117 16.59 17.21 7.70
CA GLY A 117 16.01 16.26 6.75
C GLY A 117 16.95 15.93 5.60
N ALA A 118 17.57 16.95 4.99
CA ALA A 118 18.55 16.76 3.92
C ALA A 118 19.81 16.03 4.41
N GLY A 119 20.33 16.40 5.58
CA GLY A 119 21.51 15.77 6.19
C GLY A 119 21.27 14.30 6.54
N LEU A 120 20.15 14.00 7.21
CA LEU A 120 19.77 12.62 7.54
C LEU A 120 19.45 11.80 6.30
N GLY A 121 18.74 12.35 5.32
CA GLY A 121 18.42 11.68 4.07
C GLY A 121 19.68 11.32 3.27
N PHE A 122 20.63 12.25 3.14
CA PHE A 122 21.91 12.00 2.47
C PHE A 122 22.77 10.98 3.22
N GLY A 123 22.86 11.10 4.55
CA GLY A 123 23.60 10.16 5.40
C GLY A 123 23.02 8.74 5.34
N ALA A 124 21.70 8.61 5.45
CA ALA A 124 21.00 7.33 5.33
C ALA A 124 21.17 6.72 3.94
N TYR A 125 21.07 7.51 2.86
CA TYR A 125 21.31 7.04 1.50
C TYR A 125 22.74 6.48 1.34
N LYS A 126 23.75 7.21 1.81
CA LYS A 126 25.15 6.77 1.75
C LYS A 126 25.39 5.49 2.56
N GLN A 127 24.75 5.36 3.71
CA GLN A 127 24.88 4.20 4.58
C GLN A 127 24.12 2.98 4.02
N HIS A 128 22.95 3.20 3.42
CA HIS A 128 22.18 2.19 2.71
C HIS A 128 22.94 1.67 1.48
N ALA A 129 23.54 2.56 0.68
CA ALA A 129 24.37 2.19 -0.47
C ALA A 129 25.60 1.35 -0.07
N ARG A 130 26.04 1.44 1.19
CA ARG A 130 27.14 0.65 1.75
C ARG A 130 26.69 -0.64 2.45
N GLY A 131 25.39 -0.92 2.50
CA GLY A 131 24.82 -2.09 3.20
C GLY A 131 24.86 -2.02 4.73
N ASN A 132 25.29 -0.89 5.32
CA ASN A 132 25.56 -0.78 6.76
C ASN A 132 24.48 0.01 7.53
N LEU A 133 23.25 0.04 7.01
CA LEU A 133 22.14 0.71 7.68
C LEU A 133 21.67 -0.15 8.87
N SER A 134 22.10 0.17 10.08
CA SER A 134 21.70 -0.58 11.28
C SER A 134 20.46 0.03 11.94
N TRP A 135 19.59 -0.83 12.47
CA TRP A 135 18.45 -0.41 13.29
C TRP A 135 18.87 0.33 14.56
N GLU A 136 20.04 0.02 15.12
CA GLU A 136 20.62 0.77 16.24
C GLU A 136 20.95 2.21 15.84
N LEU A 137 21.56 2.42 14.66
CA LEU A 137 21.85 3.77 14.17
C LEU A 137 20.56 4.54 13.90
N VAL A 138 19.56 3.90 13.29
CA VAL A 138 18.24 4.51 13.09
C VAL A 138 17.60 4.87 14.43
N GLY A 139 17.65 3.98 15.42
CA GLY A 139 17.13 4.22 16.77
C GLY A 139 17.83 5.37 17.48
N LEU A 140 19.15 5.44 17.41
CA LEU A 140 19.95 6.51 18.03
C LEU A 140 19.68 7.86 17.33
N SER A 141 19.58 7.85 16.01
CA SER A 141 19.21 9.03 15.20
C SER A 141 17.81 9.53 15.55
N ALA A 142 16.83 8.61 15.63
CA ALA A 142 15.46 8.93 16.00
C ALA A 142 15.37 9.47 17.43
N GLY A 143 16.14 8.89 18.36
CA GLY A 143 16.26 9.38 19.74
C GLY A 143 16.81 10.80 19.80
N ALA A 144 17.90 11.09 19.08
CA ALA A 144 18.49 12.43 19.01
C ALA A 144 17.50 13.47 18.44
N VAL A 145 16.80 13.13 17.36
CA VAL A 145 15.76 13.98 16.77
C VAL A 145 14.60 14.19 17.75
N GLY A 146 14.21 13.16 18.50
CA GLY A 146 13.17 13.25 19.53
C GLY A 146 13.53 14.22 20.66
N VAL A 147 14.76 14.12 21.19
CA VAL A 147 15.26 15.06 22.22
C VAL A 147 15.33 16.48 21.67
N PHE A 148 15.85 16.66 20.46
CA PHE A 148 15.91 17.97 19.82
C PHE A 148 14.50 18.58 19.64
N GLY A 149 13.54 17.80 19.16
CA GLY A 149 12.16 18.24 18.98
C GLY A 149 11.48 18.64 20.29
N ALA A 150 11.75 17.94 21.39
CA ALA A 150 11.23 18.31 22.71
C ALA A 150 11.76 19.69 23.15
N VAL A 151 13.07 19.92 23.02
CA VAL A 151 13.69 21.22 23.37
C VAL A 151 13.15 22.33 22.47
N ASP A 152 13.13 22.11 21.14
CA ASP A 152 12.60 23.06 20.17
C ASP A 152 11.15 23.45 20.46
N TYR A 153 10.31 22.49 20.85
CA TYR A 153 8.91 22.74 21.22
C TYR A 153 8.78 23.74 22.37
N PHE A 154 9.55 23.56 23.46
CA PHE A 154 9.47 24.47 24.61
C PHE A 154 10.01 25.86 24.27
N VAL A 155 11.11 25.94 23.53
CA VAL A 155 11.70 27.21 23.08
C VAL A 155 10.74 27.95 22.16
N SER A 156 10.24 27.26 21.13
CA SER A 156 9.27 27.82 20.17
C SER A 156 8.00 28.26 20.87
N LYS A 157 7.45 27.47 21.79
CA LYS A 157 6.26 27.84 22.57
C LYS A 157 6.49 29.12 23.38
N TRP A 158 7.64 29.26 24.03
CA TRP A 158 7.98 30.47 24.77
C TRP A 158 8.09 31.69 23.85
N PHE A 159 8.78 31.57 22.70
CA PHE A 159 8.89 32.66 21.73
C PHE A 159 7.55 33.07 21.14
N LEU A 160 6.70 32.10 20.82
CA LEU A 160 5.36 32.35 20.27
C LEU A 160 4.45 33.00 21.31
N GLN A 161 4.54 32.62 22.59
CA GLN A 161 3.72 33.24 23.63
C GLN A 161 4.21 34.63 24.05
N ASN A 162 5.52 34.88 24.00
CA ASN A 162 6.11 36.08 24.61
C ASN A 162 6.56 37.16 23.62
N LYS A 163 6.97 36.81 22.39
CA LYS A 163 7.51 37.77 21.41
C LYS A 163 6.82 37.73 20.04
N PHE A 164 6.44 36.56 19.55
CA PHE A 164 5.95 36.38 18.18
C PHE A 164 4.64 35.58 18.15
N PRO A 165 3.52 36.15 18.65
CA PRO A 165 2.23 35.46 18.66
C PRO A 165 1.83 35.03 17.24
N PRO A 166 1.30 33.81 17.08
CA PRO A 166 0.76 33.37 15.80
C PRO A 166 -0.46 34.22 15.43
N LYS A 167 -0.59 34.50 14.14
CA LYS A 167 -1.73 35.23 13.57
C LYS A 167 -2.87 34.27 13.23
#